data_AF-A0A0G9L6A3-F1
#
_entry.id   AF-A0A0G9L6A3-F1
#
_cell.length_a   1.000
_cell.length_b   1.000
_cell.length_c   1.000
_cell.angle_alpha   90.00
_cell.angle_beta   90.00
_cell.angle_gamma   90.00
#
_symmetry.space_group_name_H-M   'P 1'
#
loop_
_entity.id
_entity.type
_entity.pdbx_description
1 polymer ?
#
loop_
_entity_poly.entity_id
_entity_poly.type
_entity_poly.pdbx_seq_one_letter_code
_entity_poly.pdbx_strand_id
1 'polypeptide(L)'
;MDREDFLKLSLIEQVDFFNSKMKSGYSMTKIANELGISKSISEKFKKNGYKLIENQFIKSNPIEKQTKENRAVREIGRGRPSRTDDNSKHTVIMNDEVWQELQIYAIRNKTTVSRLLENLAKEFLNL
;
A
#
# COMPACT_ATOMS: atom_id res chain seq x y z
N MET A 1 28.77 7.86 -0.92
CA MET A 1 28.43 6.56 -0.31
C MET A 1 27.74 5.76 -1.38
N ASP A 2 28.27 4.58 -1.68
CA ASP A 2 27.65 3.68 -2.64
C ASP A 2 26.67 2.73 -1.94
N ARG A 3 26.04 1.85 -2.73
CA ARG A 3 25.05 0.90 -2.23
C ARG A 3 25.64 -0.07 -1.19
N GLU A 4 26.84 -0.56 -1.43
CA GLU A 4 27.44 -1.62 -0.61
C GLU A 4 27.85 -1.08 0.75
N ASP A 5 28.44 0.12 0.78
CA ASP A 5 28.78 0.84 1.99
C ASP A 5 27.53 1.14 2.82
N PHE A 6 26.46 1.60 2.16
CA PHE A 6 25.18 1.87 2.83
C PHE A 6 24.57 0.61 3.46
N LEU A 7 24.65 -0.54 2.80
CA LEU A 7 24.07 -1.78 3.30
C LEU A 7 24.84 -2.39 4.49
N LYS A 8 26.13 -2.05 4.63
CA LYS A 8 26.97 -2.46 5.78
C LYS A 8 26.67 -1.66 7.05
N LEU A 9 26.10 -0.46 6.91
CA LEU A 9 25.70 0.37 8.05
C LEU A 9 24.65 -0.33 8.92
N SER A 10 24.68 -0.07 10.22
CA SER A 10 23.61 -0.44 11.14
C SER A 10 22.30 0.27 10.76
N LEU A 11 21.17 -0.24 11.23
CA LEU A 11 19.86 0.38 10.96
C LEU A 11 19.80 1.85 11.38
N ILE A 12 20.42 2.18 12.52
CA ILE A 12 20.44 3.55 13.06
C ILE A 12 21.22 4.46 12.12
N GLU A 13 22.42 4.03 11.70
CA GLU A 13 23.25 4.79 10.76
C GLU A 13 22.59 4.94 9.39
N GLN A 14 21.86 3.91 8.92
CA GLN A 14 21.05 3.99 7.69
C GLN A 14 19.97 5.07 7.83
N VAL A 15 19.27 5.12 8.97
CA VAL A 15 18.25 6.13 9.24
C VAL A 15 18.87 7.53 9.33
N ASP A 16 20.00 7.68 10.02
CA ASP A 16 20.70 8.95 10.17
C ASP A 16 21.21 9.48 8.83
N PHE A 17 21.72 8.60 7.97
CA PHE A 17 22.08 8.96 6.60
C PHE A 17 20.87 9.54 5.84
N PHE A 18 19.73 8.84 5.87
CA PHE A 18 18.50 9.30 5.22
C PHE A 18 18.03 10.64 5.80
N ASN A 19 18.04 10.81 7.12
CA ASN A 19 17.66 12.05 7.79
C ASN A 19 18.57 13.21 7.43
N SER A 20 19.88 13.00 7.36
CA SER A 20 20.84 14.04 6.98
C SER A 20 20.58 14.55 5.56
N LYS A 21 20.32 13.64 4.61
CA LYS A 21 20.01 13.99 3.22
C LYS A 21 18.64 14.66 3.07
N MET A 22 17.64 14.20 3.81
CA MET A 22 16.32 14.83 3.79
C MET A 22 16.34 16.24 4.40
N LYS A 23 17.17 16.49 5.43
CA LYS A 23 17.44 17.85 5.93
C LYS A 23 18.08 18.75 4.87
N SER A 24 18.90 18.20 3.98
CA SER A 24 19.45 18.93 2.82
C SER A 24 18.43 19.15 1.68
N GLY A 25 17.15 18.84 1.87
CA GLY A 25 16.08 19.07 0.90
C GLY A 25 15.88 17.95 -0.12
N TYR A 26 16.56 16.80 0.03
CA TYR A 26 16.35 15.66 -0.85
C TYR A 26 15.09 14.89 -0.45
N SER A 27 14.32 14.45 -1.43
CA SER A 27 13.22 13.52 -1.16
C SER A 27 13.76 12.12 -0.91
N MET A 28 13.04 11.33 -0.11
CA MET A 28 13.30 9.90 0.09
C MET A 28 13.53 9.15 -1.24
N THR A 29 12.68 9.41 -2.23
CA THR A 29 12.81 8.81 -3.58
C THR A 29 14.14 9.16 -4.23
N LYS A 30 14.57 10.41 -4.14
CA LYS A 30 15.83 10.87 -4.74
C LYS A 30 17.03 10.19 -4.09
N ILE A 31 17.02 10.08 -2.76
CA ILE A 31 18.08 9.42 -1.99
C ILE A 31 18.17 7.91 -2.35
N ALA A 32 17.03 7.22 -2.44
CA ALA A 32 17.01 5.81 -2.84
C ALA A 32 17.54 5.58 -4.26
N ASN A 33 17.16 6.45 -5.20
CA ASN A 33 17.63 6.36 -6.58
C ASN A 33 19.14 6.61 -6.69
N GLU A 34 19.66 7.61 -5.97
CA GLU A 34 21.10 7.92 -5.93
C GLU A 34 21.92 6.77 -5.33
N LEU A 35 21.38 6.07 -4.34
CA LEU A 35 22.00 4.87 -3.74
C LEU A 35 21.76 3.59 -4.54
N GLY A 36 20.92 3.60 -5.59
CA GLY A 36 20.55 2.40 -6.33
C GLY A 36 19.80 1.36 -5.49
N ILE A 37 19.01 1.80 -4.50
CA ILE A 37 18.22 0.94 -3.61
C ILE A 37 16.72 1.13 -3.81
N SER A 38 15.95 0.11 -3.43
CA SER A 38 14.49 0.16 -3.48
C SER A 38 13.92 1.10 -2.41
N LYS A 39 12.80 1.77 -2.73
CA LYS A 39 12.01 2.57 -1.77
C LYS A 39 11.48 1.76 -0.59
N SER A 40 11.47 0.43 -0.70
CA SER A 40 11.13 -0.50 0.39
C SER A 40 12.03 -0.34 1.64
N ILE A 41 13.17 0.36 1.54
CA ILE A 41 13.96 0.75 2.71
C ILE A 41 13.14 1.52 3.76
N SER A 42 12.15 2.32 3.32
CA SER A 42 11.22 3.00 4.23
C SER A 42 10.36 2.01 5.03
N GLU A 43 9.95 0.89 4.42
CA GLU A 43 9.21 -0.15 5.13
C GLU A 43 10.08 -0.88 6.15
N LYS A 44 11.36 -1.10 5.84
CA LYS A 44 12.34 -1.61 6.81
C LYS A 44 12.42 -0.68 8.02
N PHE A 45 12.52 0.63 7.82
CA PHE A 45 12.55 1.60 8.92
C PHE A 45 11.25 1.55 9.74
N LYS A 46 10.08 1.52 9.09
CA LYS A 46 8.77 1.40 9.76
C LYS A 46 8.63 0.12 10.60
N LYS A 47 9.07 -1.02 10.07
CA LYS A 47 9.06 -2.31 10.79
C LYS A 47 9.91 -2.26 12.07
N ASN A 48 10.94 -1.42 12.08
CA ASN A 48 11.82 -1.23 13.22
C ASN A 48 11.42 -0.02 14.09
N GLY A 49 10.17 0.44 13.98
CA GLY A 49 9.60 1.46 14.87
C GLY A 49 9.89 2.92 14.46
N TYR A 50 10.39 3.17 13.25
CA TYR A 50 10.59 4.55 12.77
C TYR A 50 9.37 5.07 12.02
N LYS A 51 8.99 6.32 12.28
CA LYS A 51 7.95 7.04 11.54
C LYS A 51 8.54 8.23 10.82
N LEU A 52 8.06 8.48 9.60
CA LEU A 52 8.40 9.67 8.84
C LEU A 52 7.53 10.84 9.32
N ILE A 53 8.14 11.83 9.98
CA ILE A 53 7.50 13.04 10.49
C ILE A 53 8.36 14.21 10.02
N GLU A 54 7.73 15.21 9.38
CA GLU A 54 8.43 16.44 8.93
C GLU A 54 9.74 16.16 8.16
N ASN A 55 9.68 15.24 7.18
CA ASN A 55 10.84 14.79 6.38
C ASN A 55 11.97 14.12 7.17
N GLN A 56 11.70 13.55 8.34
CA GLN A 56 12.69 12.82 9.13
C GLN A 56 12.09 11.53 9.71
N PHE A 57 12.88 10.46 9.71
CA PHE A 57 12.56 9.22 10.42
C PHE A 57 12.89 9.38 11.89
N ILE A 58 11.85 9.40 12.72
CA ILE A 58 11.94 9.50 14.18
C ILE A 58 11.57 8.14 14.77
N LYS A 59 12.34 7.66 15.74
CA LYS A 59 12.05 6.42 16.47
C LYS A 59 10.79 6.66 17.31
N SER A 60 9.67 6.09 16.89
CA SER A 60 8.48 6.01 17.73
C SER A 60 8.62 4.81 18.65
N ASN A 61 8.52 5.02 19.96
CA ASN A 61 8.32 3.93 20.91
C ASN A 61 7.15 3.06 20.45
N PRO A 62 7.15 1.75 20.75
CA PRO A 62 6.22 0.81 20.15
C PRO A 62 4.80 1.24 20.51
N ILE A 63 4.13 1.89 19.56
CA ILE A 63 2.69 1.82 19.51
C ILE A 63 2.45 0.37 19.14
N GLU A 64 1.90 -0.34 20.12
CA GLU A 64 1.37 -1.68 20.06
C GLU A 64 1.06 -2.08 18.63
N LYS A 65 1.52 -3.28 18.23
CA LYS A 65 1.01 -3.95 17.04
C LYS A 65 -0.51 -3.82 17.13
N GLN A 66 -1.10 -2.94 16.33
CA GLN A 66 -2.54 -2.92 16.12
C GLN A 66 -2.82 -4.20 15.36
N THR A 67 -3.06 -5.26 16.12
CA THR A 67 -3.86 -6.40 15.71
C THR A 67 -5.07 -5.82 15.00
N LYS A 68 -5.33 -6.29 13.78
CA LYS A 68 -6.46 -5.85 12.98
C LYS A 68 -7.76 -6.24 13.68
N GLU A 69 -8.23 -5.44 14.62
CA GLU A 69 -9.56 -5.58 15.20
C GLU A 69 -10.20 -4.20 15.37
N ASN A 70 -11.39 -4.09 14.76
CA ASN A 70 -12.40 -3.05 14.91
C ASN A 70 -12.15 -1.70 14.23
N ARG A 71 -12.76 -1.58 13.04
CA ARG A 71 -13.21 -0.29 12.50
C ARG A 71 -14.11 0.40 13.53
N ALA A 72 -13.71 1.58 14.01
CA ALA A 72 -14.65 2.56 14.54
C ALA A 72 -14.13 4.01 14.40
N VAL A 73 -14.90 4.77 13.62
CA VAL A 73 -15.10 6.23 13.58
C VAL A 73 -13.97 7.12 13.05
N ARG A 74 -14.39 7.97 12.10
CA ARG A 74 -13.63 8.86 11.23
C ARG A 74 -13.25 10.16 11.95
N GLU A 75 -12.00 10.56 11.89
CA GLU A 75 -11.66 11.99 11.99
C GLU A 75 -11.81 12.63 10.61
N ILE A 76 -12.68 13.64 10.53
CA ILE A 76 -12.94 14.42 9.33
C ILE A 76 -11.73 15.33 9.10
N GLY A 77 -10.71 14.80 8.41
CA GLY A 77 -9.72 15.65 7.77
C GLY A 77 -10.43 16.60 6.79
N ARG A 78 -10.03 17.88 6.75
CA ARG A 78 -10.52 18.88 5.78
C ARG A 78 -10.06 18.51 4.35
N GLY A 79 -10.63 17.45 3.81
CA GLY A 79 -10.44 16.97 2.45
C GLY A 79 -11.78 16.85 1.74
N ARG A 80 -11.74 16.59 0.42
CA ARG A 80 -12.92 16.31 -0.41
C ARG A 80 -13.87 15.36 0.33
N PRO A 81 -15.19 15.61 0.36
CA PRO A 81 -16.15 14.69 0.96
C PRO A 81 -15.85 13.27 0.52
N SER A 82 -15.81 12.32 1.47
CA SER A 82 -15.70 10.91 1.11
C SER A 82 -16.84 10.62 0.15
N ARG A 83 -16.54 10.20 -1.08
CA ARG A 83 -17.55 9.72 -2.01
C ARG A 83 -18.36 8.68 -1.26
N THR A 84 -19.62 8.98 -0.98
CA THR A 84 -20.61 8.00 -0.55
C THR A 84 -20.97 7.20 -1.79
N ASP A 85 -20.00 6.43 -2.28
CA ASP A 85 -20.27 5.43 -3.29
C ASP A 85 -20.83 4.23 -2.54
N ASP A 86 -22.07 3.83 -2.83
CA ASP A 86 -22.64 2.55 -2.38
C ASP A 86 -21.90 1.33 -2.97
N ASN A 87 -20.83 1.59 -3.73
CA ASN A 87 -20.03 0.61 -4.42
C ASN A 87 -18.83 0.21 -3.55
N SER A 88 -18.83 -1.05 -3.11
CA SER A 88 -17.67 -1.71 -2.52
C SER A 88 -16.96 -2.58 -3.56
N LYS A 89 -15.63 -2.68 -3.48
CA LYS A 89 -14.82 -3.53 -4.35
C LYS A 89 -14.41 -4.78 -3.61
N HIS A 90 -14.61 -5.93 -4.25
CA HIS A 90 -14.28 -7.24 -3.71
C HIS A 90 -13.42 -8.03 -4.70
N THR A 91 -12.53 -8.87 -4.18
CA THR A 91 -11.73 -9.80 -4.98
C THR A 91 -12.29 -11.21 -4.80
N VAL A 92 -12.48 -11.91 -5.91
CA VAL A 92 -12.91 -13.31 -5.94
C VAL A 92 -11.74 -14.13 -6.48
N ILE A 93 -11.40 -15.22 -5.79
CA ILE A 93 -10.38 -16.18 -6.22
C ILE A 93 -11.10 -17.36 -6.86
N MET A 94 -10.71 -17.72 -8.08
CA MET A 94 -11.31 -18.81 -8.85
C MET A 94 -10.21 -19.73 -9.39
N ASN A 95 -10.58 -20.93 -9.81
CA ASN A 95 -9.70 -21.80 -10.57
C ASN A 95 -9.34 -21.15 -11.91
N ASP A 96 -8.10 -21.35 -12.38
CA ASP A 96 -7.58 -20.71 -13.60
C ASP A 96 -8.37 -21.06 -14.86
N GLU A 97 -8.79 -22.32 -15.01
CA GLU A 97 -9.58 -22.77 -16.17
C GLU A 97 -10.94 -22.07 -16.20
N VAL A 98 -11.62 -22.04 -15.05
CA VAL A 98 -12.92 -21.37 -14.91
C VAL A 98 -12.78 -19.87 -15.17
N TRP A 99 -11.72 -19.25 -14.68
CA TRP A 99 -11.45 -17.83 -14.89
C TRP A 99 -11.24 -17.50 -16.38
N GLN A 100 -10.47 -18.32 -17.10
CA GLN A 100 -10.22 -18.13 -18.53
C GLN A 100 -11.50 -18.25 -19.36
N GLU A 101 -12.32 -19.28 -19.11
CA GLU A 101 -13.61 -19.45 -19.79
C GLU A 101 -14.54 -18.25 -19.55
N LEU A 102 -14.59 -17.76 -18.31
CA LEU A 102 -15.42 -16.61 -17.96
C LEU A 102 -14.93 -15.32 -18.64
N GLN A 103 -13.61 -15.15 -18.79
CA GLN A 103 -13.02 -14.03 -19.54
C GLN A 103 -13.37 -14.10 -21.03
N ILE A 104 -13.24 -15.27 -21.66
CA ILE A 104 -13.60 -15.49 -23.07
C ILE A 104 -15.08 -15.17 -23.28
N TYR A 105 -15.95 -15.67 -22.40
CA TYR A 105 -17.38 -15.38 -22.45
C TYR A 105 -17.67 -13.88 -22.31
N ALA A 106 -17.02 -13.18 -21.37
CA ALA A 106 -17.20 -11.75 -21.17
C ALA A 106 -16.83 -10.94 -22.41
N ILE A 107 -15.73 -11.29 -23.08
CA ILE A 107 -15.28 -10.64 -24.33
C ILE A 107 -16.30 -10.86 -25.44
N ARG A 108 -16.75 -12.10 -25.67
CA ARG A 108 -17.72 -12.45 -26.71
C ARG A 108 -19.04 -11.69 -26.56
N ASN A 109 -19.46 -11.47 -25.31
CA ASN A 109 -20.72 -10.80 -24.96
C ASN A 109 -20.57 -9.30 -24.68
N LYS A 110 -19.40 -8.69 -24.98
CA LYS A 110 -19.12 -7.26 -24.77
C LYS A 110 -19.47 -6.78 -23.34
N THR A 111 -19.16 -7.60 -22.34
CA THR A 111 -19.42 -7.35 -20.93
C THR A 111 -18.14 -7.52 -20.10
N THR A 112 -18.24 -7.43 -18.77
CA THR A 112 -17.13 -7.69 -17.86
C THR A 112 -17.46 -8.88 -16.96
N VAL A 113 -16.41 -9.58 -16.54
CA VAL A 113 -16.49 -10.65 -15.53
C VAL A 113 -17.21 -10.16 -14.28
N SER A 114 -16.85 -8.96 -13.78
CA SER A 114 -17.51 -8.39 -12.60
C SER A 114 -19.02 -8.22 -12.77
N ARG A 115 -19.47 -7.79 -13.96
CA ARG A 115 -20.91 -7.62 -14.23
C ARG A 115 -21.63 -8.95 -14.35
N LEU A 116 -20.98 -9.97 -14.92
CA LEU A 116 -21.52 -11.34 -14.96
C LEU A 116 -21.69 -11.91 -13.55
N LEU A 117 -20.67 -11.76 -12.69
CA LEU A 117 -20.73 -12.24 -11.31
C LEU A 117 -21.76 -11.48 -10.49
N GLU A 118 -21.90 -10.17 -10.70
CA GLU A 118 -22.93 -9.36 -10.04
C GLU A 118 -24.33 -9.79 -10.46
N ASN A 119 -24.57 -10.02 -11.76
CA ASN A 119 -25.85 -10.52 -12.25
C ASN A 119 -26.16 -11.92 -11.71
N LEU A 120 -25.17 -12.81 -11.72
CA LEU A 120 -25.31 -14.15 -11.14
C LEU A 120 -25.68 -14.09 -9.66
N ALA A 121 -25.06 -13.19 -8.89
CA ALA A 121 -25.39 -12.98 -7.49
C ALA A 121 -26.80 -12.43 -7.30
N LYS A 122 -27.23 -11.49 -8.16
CA LYS A 122 -28.61 -10.94 -8.13
C LYS A 122 -29.63 -12.03 -8.45
N GLU A 123 -29.41 -12.81 -9.50
CA GLU A 123 -30.26 -13.93 -9.87
C GLU A 123 -30.35 -14.97 -8.75
N PHE A 124 -29.22 -15.34 -8.15
CA PHE A 124 -29.18 -16.28 -7.03
C PHE A 124 -29.93 -15.78 -5.78
N LEU A 125 -29.82 -14.47 -5.49
CA LEU A 125 -30.46 -13.85 -4.33
C LEU A 125 -31.90 -13.37 -4.62
N ASN A 126 -32.39 -13.49 -5.85
CA ASN A 126 -33.66 -12.92 -6.32
C ASN A 126 -33.76 -11.39 -6.09
N LEU A 127 -32.71 -10.66 -6.46
CA LEU A 127 -32.61 -9.20 -6.40
C LEU A 127 -32.85 -8.52 -7.75
#